data_AF-A0A7W0AR00-F1
#
_entry.id   AF-A0A7W0AR00-F1
#
_cell.length_a   1.000
_cell.length_b   1.000
_cell.length_c   1.000
_cell.angle_alpha   90.00
_cell.angle_beta   90.00
_cell.angle_gamma   90.00
#
_symmetry.space_group_name_H-M   'P 1'
#
loop_
_entity.id
_entity.type
_entity.pdbx_description
1 polymer ?
#
loop_
_entity_poly.entity_id
_entity_poly.type
_entity_poly.pdbx_seq_one_letter_code
_entity_poly.pdbx_strand_id
1 'polypeptide(L)'
;AAEGLRRAPDLSPLVDTAGTGGGRPTFNVSTTAAFVAAGAGCRVAKHGNRSATGQSGSADVLEALGARIDLSPQAVADCIDELGFGFMFAPAHHPAMKHVVPVRKALAVRTIFNFLGPLTNPAGATRQLIGVSDWRFLDIVAGALAELGCDHALVVASEDGLDELSISGPTRVVELRDGTIEAHRVTPESVGLTPAPQDAIAAGTPEKNAGVARRVFEGSAGPERDLTVLNAGAAIYVGGRAGSIEEGVRRAEEAIDSGAAGDVLERFVDRTQGRQAA
;
A
#
# COMPACT_ATOMS: atom_id res chain seq x y z
N ALA A 1 40.92 6.32 -12.93
CA ALA A 1 40.02 6.34 -11.77
C ALA A 1 38.84 7.22 -12.12
N ALA A 2 37.73 6.61 -12.58
CA ALA A 2 36.47 7.31 -12.74
C ALA A 2 35.75 7.19 -11.40
N GLU A 3 35.83 8.23 -10.57
CA GLU A 3 34.95 8.35 -9.41
C GLU A 3 33.52 8.32 -9.93
N GLY A 4 32.80 7.25 -9.57
CA GLY A 4 31.44 7.01 -10.01
C GLY A 4 30.56 8.19 -9.61
N LEU A 5 30.03 8.88 -10.62
CA LEU A 5 29.02 9.91 -10.45
C LEU A 5 27.82 9.25 -9.74
N ARG A 6 27.69 9.42 -8.42
CA ARG A 6 26.49 8.97 -7.70
C ARG A 6 25.31 9.69 -8.35
N ARG A 7 24.33 8.93 -8.84
CA ARG A 7 23.09 9.47 -9.41
C ARG A 7 22.48 10.43 -8.37
N ALA A 8 22.11 11.64 -8.78
CA ALA A 8 21.43 12.57 -7.89
C ALA A 8 20.16 11.91 -7.32
N PRO A 9 19.83 12.12 -6.03
CA PRO A 9 18.67 11.49 -5.43
C PRO A 9 17.40 11.88 -6.19
N ASP A 10 16.55 10.89 -6.46
CA ASP A 10 15.22 11.15 -7.04
C ASP A 10 14.40 11.92 -5.99
N LEU A 11 13.97 13.13 -6.35
CA LEU A 11 13.20 14.01 -5.46
C LEU A 11 11.68 13.85 -5.65
N SER A 12 11.23 12.86 -6.44
CA SER A 12 9.80 12.61 -6.59
C SER A 12 9.16 12.22 -5.25
N PRO A 13 7.92 12.67 -4.99
CA PRO A 13 7.24 12.40 -3.72
C PRO A 13 7.10 10.91 -3.42
N LEU A 14 7.17 10.56 -2.13
CA LEU A 14 6.96 9.19 -1.66
C LEU A 14 5.48 8.88 -1.53
N VAL A 15 5.11 7.64 -1.89
CA VAL A 15 3.75 7.10 -1.79
C VAL A 15 3.67 6.06 -0.69
N ASP A 16 2.62 6.11 0.13
CA ASP A 16 2.23 5.03 1.05
C ASP A 16 0.85 4.47 0.68
N THR A 17 0.64 3.19 0.98
CA THR A 17 -0.63 2.47 0.76
C THR A 17 -1.14 1.81 2.04
N ALA A 18 -0.79 2.36 3.21
CA ALA A 18 -1.20 1.84 4.49
C ALA A 18 -2.71 2.07 4.74
N GLY A 19 -3.40 1.02 5.17
CA GLY A 19 -4.78 1.11 5.66
C GLY A 19 -4.86 1.14 7.19
N THR A 20 -6.03 1.52 7.71
CA THR A 20 -6.33 1.45 9.15
C THR A 20 -6.62 0.03 9.63
N GLY A 21 -6.97 -0.88 8.73
CA GLY A 21 -7.44 -2.21 9.05
C GLY A 21 -8.88 -2.23 9.57
N GLY A 22 -9.35 -3.44 9.88
CA GLY A 22 -10.68 -3.66 10.46
C GLY A 22 -11.82 -3.68 9.44
N GLY A 23 -11.51 -3.68 8.14
CA GLY A 23 -12.45 -4.03 7.09
C GLY A 23 -12.67 -5.54 7.01
N ARG A 24 -13.53 -5.97 6.08
CA ARG A 24 -13.68 -7.37 5.70
C ARG A 24 -12.32 -7.90 5.19
N PRO A 25 -11.89 -9.10 5.61
CA PRO A 25 -10.55 -9.57 5.29
C PRO A 25 -10.46 -10.07 3.83
N THR A 26 -9.38 -9.67 3.17
CA THR A 26 -8.96 -10.10 1.82
C THR A 26 -7.54 -10.67 1.89
N PHE A 27 -6.96 -11.11 0.75
CA PHE A 27 -5.50 -11.26 0.67
C PHE A 27 -4.85 -9.88 0.85
N ASN A 28 -3.54 -9.83 1.10
CA ASN A 28 -2.87 -8.55 1.41
C ASN A 28 -2.66 -7.67 0.16
N VAL A 29 -3.75 -7.17 -0.43
CA VAL A 29 -3.74 -6.42 -1.68
C VAL A 29 -2.98 -5.11 -1.55
N SER A 30 -3.03 -4.43 -0.40
CA SER A 30 -2.24 -3.20 -0.22
C SER A 30 -0.73 -3.43 -0.35
N THR A 31 -0.21 -4.63 -0.03
CA THR A 31 1.21 -4.98 -0.25
C THR A 31 1.46 -5.33 -1.70
N THR A 32 0.59 -6.13 -2.32
CA THR A 32 0.72 -6.47 -3.75
C THR A 32 0.65 -5.22 -4.62
N ALA A 33 -0.32 -4.35 -4.39
CA ALA A 33 -0.52 -3.08 -5.09
C ALA A 33 0.67 -2.12 -4.93
N ALA A 34 1.34 -2.13 -3.77
CA ALA A 34 2.51 -1.32 -3.52
C ALA A 34 3.71 -1.72 -4.40
N PHE A 35 3.93 -3.01 -4.63
CA PHE A 35 4.93 -3.49 -5.58
C PHE A 35 4.56 -3.15 -7.02
N VAL A 36 3.29 -3.29 -7.41
CA VAL A 36 2.82 -2.90 -8.75
C VAL A 36 3.03 -1.40 -8.98
N ALA A 37 2.68 -0.55 -8.01
CA ALA A 37 2.91 0.89 -8.09
C ALA A 37 4.41 1.24 -8.23
N ALA A 38 5.28 0.55 -7.50
CA ALA A 38 6.73 0.69 -7.65
C ALA A 38 7.22 0.24 -9.04
N GLY A 39 6.70 -0.87 -9.57
CA GLY A 39 6.96 -1.34 -10.94
C GLY A 39 6.51 -0.33 -12.00
N ALA A 40 5.44 0.42 -11.73
CA ALA A 40 4.98 1.54 -12.56
C ALA A 40 5.78 2.86 -12.34
N GLY A 41 6.85 2.83 -11.54
CA GLY A 41 7.77 3.94 -11.33
C GLY A 41 7.44 4.86 -10.13
N CYS A 42 6.51 4.49 -9.26
CA CYS A 42 6.30 5.22 -8.00
C CYS A 42 7.46 4.94 -7.02
N ARG A 43 7.79 5.92 -6.17
CA ARG A 43 8.67 5.69 -5.02
C ARG A 43 7.81 5.35 -3.81
N VAL A 44 7.77 4.08 -3.44
CA VAL A 44 6.86 3.57 -2.42
C VAL A 44 7.58 3.40 -1.09
N ALA A 45 7.12 4.14 -0.09
CA ALA A 45 7.56 4.04 1.29
C ALA A 45 6.43 3.41 2.11
N LYS A 46 6.31 2.08 2.05
CA LYS A 46 5.18 1.37 2.64
C LYS A 46 5.34 1.25 4.16
N HIS A 47 4.43 1.84 4.91
CA HIS A 47 4.34 1.61 6.36
C HIS A 47 3.44 0.41 6.65
N GLY A 48 3.86 -0.46 7.57
CA GLY A 48 3.06 -1.65 7.86
C GLY A 48 3.43 -2.37 9.15
N ASN A 49 2.57 -3.31 9.51
CA ASN A 49 2.72 -4.10 10.74
C ASN A 49 2.28 -5.56 10.50
N ARG A 50 2.51 -6.40 11.51
CA ARG A 50 1.95 -7.74 11.62
C ARG A 50 0.45 -7.67 11.90
N SER A 51 -0.29 -8.70 11.51
CA SER A 51 -1.73 -8.75 11.81
C SER A 51 -1.99 -8.83 13.32
N ALA A 52 -2.93 -8.02 13.81
CA ALA A 52 -3.44 -8.13 15.18
C ALA A 52 -4.50 -9.25 15.32
N THR A 53 -5.10 -9.70 14.21
CA THR A 53 -6.22 -10.65 14.15
C THR A 53 -5.78 -12.05 13.70
N GLY A 54 -4.50 -12.24 13.34
CA GLY A 54 -3.89 -13.53 13.00
C GLY A 54 -4.05 -13.97 11.55
N GLN A 55 -4.74 -13.21 10.70
CA GLN A 55 -5.02 -13.56 9.30
C GLN A 55 -4.00 -13.05 8.27
N SER A 56 -2.80 -12.59 8.69
CA SER A 56 -1.72 -12.03 7.85
C SER A 56 -1.76 -10.51 7.62
N GLY A 57 -0.75 -9.81 8.17
CA GLY A 57 -0.48 -8.40 7.91
C GLY A 57 0.60 -8.23 6.84
N SER A 58 0.83 -6.99 6.43
CA SER A 58 1.85 -6.65 5.42
C SER A 58 3.23 -7.21 5.75
N ALA A 59 3.66 -7.13 7.01
CA ALA A 59 4.93 -7.68 7.48
C ALA A 59 4.99 -9.21 7.34
N ASP A 60 3.90 -9.90 7.65
CA ASP A 60 3.83 -11.37 7.60
C ASP A 60 3.89 -11.86 6.14
N VAL A 61 3.21 -11.17 5.21
CA VAL A 61 3.27 -11.50 3.77
C VAL A 61 4.66 -11.22 3.19
N LEU A 62 5.31 -10.13 3.57
CA LEU A 62 6.65 -9.81 3.08
C LEU A 62 7.69 -10.86 3.50
N GLU A 63 7.62 -11.35 4.74
CA GLU A 63 8.46 -12.47 5.20
C GLU A 63 8.15 -13.76 4.41
N ALA A 64 6.87 -14.08 4.18
CA ALA A 64 6.48 -15.23 3.36
C ALA A 64 6.89 -15.09 1.88
N LEU A 65 7.04 -13.87 1.38
CA LEU A 65 7.61 -13.57 0.06
C LEU A 65 9.15 -13.65 0.05
N GLY A 66 9.79 -13.81 1.21
CA GLY A 66 11.23 -14.00 1.36
C GLY A 66 12.02 -12.74 1.74
N ALA A 67 11.35 -11.61 1.97
CA ALA A 67 12.04 -10.37 2.35
C ALA A 67 12.40 -10.35 3.83
N ARG A 68 13.46 -9.60 4.19
CA ARG A 68 13.67 -9.18 5.57
C ARG A 68 12.95 -7.86 5.85
N ILE A 69 12.22 -7.81 6.94
CA ILE A 69 11.39 -6.66 7.33
C ILE A 69 12.01 -5.80 8.44
N ASP A 70 13.11 -6.26 9.04
CA ASP A 70 13.79 -5.67 10.19
C ASP A 70 15.01 -4.83 9.77
N LEU A 71 14.84 -4.04 8.71
CA LEU A 71 15.90 -3.19 8.17
C LEU A 71 16.15 -1.95 9.04
N SER A 72 17.38 -1.42 8.99
CA SER A 72 17.67 -0.10 9.55
C SER A 72 17.03 1.01 8.70
N PRO A 73 16.76 2.20 9.26
CA PRO A 73 16.21 3.32 8.48
C PRO A 73 17.03 3.66 7.24
N GLN A 74 18.37 3.60 7.33
CA GLN A 74 19.24 3.84 6.18
C GLN A 74 19.07 2.77 5.10
N ALA A 75 18.99 1.48 5.48
CA ALA A 75 18.79 0.41 4.52
C ALA A 75 17.41 0.49 3.83
N VAL A 76 16.37 0.97 4.53
CA VAL A 76 15.07 1.26 3.93
C VAL A 76 15.18 2.39 2.91
N ALA A 77 15.87 3.48 3.25
CA ALA A 77 16.11 4.60 2.33
C ALA A 77 16.85 4.14 1.06
N ASP A 78 17.91 3.34 1.22
CA ASP A 78 18.66 2.78 0.10
C ASP A 78 17.75 1.91 -0.81
N CYS A 79 16.86 1.10 -0.23
CA CYS A 79 15.90 0.31 -1.01
C CYS A 79 14.93 1.20 -1.81
N ILE A 80 14.43 2.28 -1.22
CA ILE A 80 13.55 3.23 -1.92
C ILE A 80 14.29 3.90 -3.07
N ASP A 81 15.53 4.34 -2.85
CA ASP A 81 16.31 5.07 -3.86
C ASP A 81 16.79 4.16 -5.01
N GLU A 82 17.15 2.91 -4.72
CA GLU A 82 17.68 1.96 -5.71
C GLU A 82 16.59 1.17 -6.44
N LEU A 83 15.50 0.83 -5.73
CA LEU A 83 14.49 -0.12 -6.18
C LEU A 83 13.10 0.51 -6.36
N GLY A 84 12.89 1.72 -5.85
CA GLY A 84 11.58 2.37 -5.83
C GLY A 84 10.64 1.83 -4.74
N PHE A 85 11.11 0.94 -3.86
CA PHE A 85 10.29 0.34 -2.81
C PHE A 85 11.07 0.16 -1.51
N GLY A 86 10.46 0.54 -0.39
CA GLY A 86 10.93 0.23 0.95
C GLY A 86 9.78 -0.07 1.90
N PHE A 87 10.06 -0.91 2.89
CA PHE A 87 9.09 -1.29 3.93
C PHE A 87 9.57 -0.81 5.30
N MET A 88 8.68 -0.13 6.02
CA MET A 88 8.92 0.35 7.38
C MET A 88 8.07 -0.45 8.36
N PHE A 89 8.71 -1.28 9.17
CA PHE A 89 8.03 -2.09 10.17
C PHE A 89 7.67 -1.24 11.40
N ALA A 90 6.37 -1.02 11.63
CA ALA A 90 5.87 -0.05 12.60
C ALA A 90 6.50 -0.13 14.01
N PRO A 91 6.70 -1.31 14.64
CA PRO A 91 7.32 -1.39 15.96
C PRO A 91 8.76 -0.86 16.00
N ALA A 92 9.50 -0.90 14.90
CA ALA A 92 10.86 -0.37 14.82
C ALA A 92 10.89 1.16 14.75
N HIS A 93 9.86 1.79 14.18
CA HIS A 93 9.80 3.24 13.97
C HIS A 93 8.99 3.99 15.03
N HIS A 94 8.15 3.31 15.81
CA HIS A 94 7.33 3.92 16.86
C HIS A 94 7.59 3.31 18.25
N PRO A 95 8.82 3.39 18.79
CA PRO A 95 9.19 2.70 20.04
C PRO A 95 8.37 3.17 21.26
N ALA A 96 7.86 4.41 21.25
CA ALA A 96 6.99 4.94 22.30
C ALA A 96 5.64 4.21 22.40
N MET A 97 5.19 3.56 21.31
CA MET A 97 3.93 2.80 21.31
C MET A 97 3.93 1.66 22.32
N LYS A 98 5.10 1.15 22.74
CA LYS A 98 5.24 0.12 23.78
C LYS A 98 4.52 0.47 25.09
N HIS A 99 4.39 1.76 25.40
CA HIS A 99 3.70 2.24 26.60
C HIS A 99 2.18 2.17 26.48
N VAL A 100 1.64 2.24 25.27
CA VAL A 100 0.20 2.29 24.99
C VAL A 100 -0.36 0.91 24.61
N VAL A 101 0.48 0.02 24.06
CA VAL A 101 0.06 -1.34 23.65
C VAL A 101 -0.64 -2.12 24.78
N PRO A 102 -0.14 -2.18 26.04
CA PRO A 102 -0.81 -2.93 27.10
C PRO A 102 -2.22 -2.41 27.39
N VAL A 103 -2.39 -1.09 27.40
CA VAL A 103 -3.70 -0.44 27.62
C VAL A 103 -4.66 -0.74 26.47
N ARG A 104 -4.19 -0.66 25.22
CA ARG A 104 -5.02 -1.00 24.05
C ARG A 104 -5.47 -2.45 24.08
N LYS A 105 -4.58 -3.38 24.45
CA LYS A 105 -4.92 -4.80 24.60
C LYS A 105 -5.97 -5.02 25.69
N ALA A 106 -5.84 -4.34 26.83
CA ALA A 106 -6.80 -4.43 27.93
C ALA A 106 -8.17 -3.85 27.58
N LEU A 107 -8.21 -2.75 26.82
CA LEU A 107 -9.46 -2.11 26.39
C LEU A 107 -10.23 -2.94 25.36
N ALA A 108 -9.52 -3.64 24.46
CA ALA A 108 -10.10 -4.50 23.42
C ALA A 108 -11.19 -3.84 22.54
N VAL A 109 -11.16 -2.50 22.42
CA VAL A 109 -12.06 -1.71 21.58
C VAL A 109 -11.28 -0.83 20.60
N ARG A 110 -11.94 -0.40 19.52
CA ARG A 110 -11.36 0.59 18.59
C ARG A 110 -11.23 1.95 19.27
N THR A 111 -10.10 2.61 19.04
CA THR A 111 -9.78 3.95 19.58
C THR A 111 -9.12 4.80 18.48
N ILE A 112 -8.78 6.05 18.78
CA ILE A 112 -8.05 6.92 17.84
C ILE A 112 -6.75 6.27 17.33
N PHE A 113 -6.10 5.43 18.14
CA PHE A 113 -4.87 4.70 17.75
C PHE A 113 -5.06 3.70 16.59
N ASN A 114 -6.30 3.39 16.20
CA ASN A 114 -6.57 2.59 15.00
C ASN A 114 -6.43 3.40 13.71
N PHE A 115 -6.51 4.73 13.78
CA PHE A 115 -6.37 5.63 12.63
C PHE A 115 -4.96 6.18 12.46
N LEU A 116 -4.14 6.18 13.52
CA LEU A 116 -2.83 6.83 13.50
C LEU A 116 -1.79 6.11 12.62
N GLY A 117 -1.90 4.79 12.41
CA GLY A 117 -0.92 4.01 11.65
C GLY A 117 -0.57 4.63 10.28
N PRO A 118 -1.56 4.84 9.39
CA PRO A 118 -1.31 5.46 8.10
C PRO A 118 -0.96 6.96 8.19
N LEU A 119 -1.37 7.66 9.25
CA LEU A 119 -1.06 9.09 9.46
C LEU A 119 0.37 9.34 9.97
N THR A 120 1.13 8.31 10.31
CA THR A 120 2.46 8.44 10.93
C THR A 120 3.56 7.76 10.12
N ASN A 121 3.49 7.81 8.79
CA ASN A 121 4.53 7.24 7.93
C ASN A 121 5.94 7.78 8.29
N PRO A 122 6.90 6.92 8.71
CA PRO A 122 8.20 7.38 9.19
C PRO A 122 9.09 8.07 8.15
N ALA A 123 8.86 7.82 6.86
CA ALA A 123 9.61 8.43 5.77
C ALA A 123 9.05 9.80 5.34
N GLY A 124 7.96 10.27 5.96
CA GLY A 124 7.33 11.53 5.60
C GLY A 124 6.65 11.50 4.23
N ALA A 125 6.05 10.38 3.85
CA ALA A 125 5.32 10.26 2.59
C ALA A 125 4.17 11.27 2.52
N THR A 126 4.28 12.23 1.60
CA THR A 126 3.28 13.29 1.36
C THR A 126 2.21 12.87 0.36
N ARG A 127 2.25 11.62 -0.12
CA ARG A 127 1.22 11.06 -0.99
C ARG A 127 0.73 9.73 -0.48
N GLN A 128 -0.58 9.55 -0.34
CA GLN A 128 -1.10 8.38 0.37
C GLN A 128 -2.43 7.83 -0.21
N LEU A 129 -2.51 6.52 -0.34
CA LEU A 129 -3.79 5.80 -0.47
C LEU A 129 -4.11 5.16 0.87
N ILE A 130 -5.13 5.67 1.57
CA ILE A 130 -5.50 5.22 2.92
C ILE A 130 -6.87 4.57 2.91
N GLY A 131 -6.88 3.30 3.30
CA GLY A 131 -8.08 2.54 3.58
C GLY A 131 -8.67 2.81 4.96
N VAL A 132 -9.98 3.09 5.04
CA VAL A 132 -10.72 3.12 6.31
C VAL A 132 -11.91 2.16 6.29
N SER A 133 -12.09 1.43 7.40
CA SER A 133 -13.18 0.44 7.53
C SER A 133 -14.54 1.05 7.89
N ASP A 134 -14.59 2.33 8.22
CA ASP A 134 -15.81 3.05 8.57
C ASP A 134 -15.82 4.40 7.84
N TRP A 135 -16.73 4.51 6.88
CA TRP A 135 -16.84 5.66 5.97
C TRP A 135 -17.08 6.99 6.69
N ARG A 136 -17.53 6.98 7.94
CA ARG A 136 -17.74 8.20 8.75
C ARG A 136 -16.42 8.90 9.10
N PHE A 137 -15.28 8.24 8.93
CA PHE A 137 -13.96 8.80 9.20
C PHE A 137 -13.24 9.32 7.95
N LEU A 138 -13.84 9.21 6.75
CA LEU A 138 -13.20 9.65 5.51
C LEU A 138 -12.77 11.13 5.59
N ASP A 139 -13.71 12.02 5.89
CA ASP A 139 -13.46 13.47 5.97
C ASP A 139 -12.48 13.83 7.09
N ILE A 140 -12.56 13.14 8.24
CA ILE A 140 -11.70 13.38 9.40
C ILE A 140 -10.24 13.01 9.07
N VAL A 141 -10.04 11.86 8.42
CA VAL A 141 -8.71 11.39 8.03
C VAL A 141 -8.14 12.29 6.93
N ALA A 142 -8.93 12.68 5.93
CA ALA A 142 -8.50 13.60 4.88
C ALA A 142 -8.12 14.98 5.43
N GLY A 143 -8.93 15.53 6.35
CA GLY A 143 -8.61 16.78 7.04
C GLY A 143 -7.33 16.69 7.87
N ALA A 144 -7.12 15.59 8.59
CA ALA A 144 -5.88 15.36 9.33
C ALA A 144 -4.64 15.30 8.41
N LEU A 145 -4.75 14.67 7.24
CA LEU A 145 -3.67 14.64 6.25
C LEU A 145 -3.33 16.03 5.71
N ALA A 146 -4.32 16.88 5.49
CA ALA A 146 -4.10 18.26 5.05
C ALA A 146 -3.29 19.05 6.09
N GLU A 147 -3.64 18.95 7.37
CA GLU A 147 -2.90 19.59 8.48
C GLU A 147 -1.49 19.00 8.67
N LEU A 148 -1.29 17.73 8.31
CA LEU A 148 0.02 17.06 8.36
C LEU A 148 0.91 17.36 7.13
N GLY A 149 0.43 18.17 6.18
CA GLY A 149 1.19 18.57 4.99
C GLY A 149 1.22 17.52 3.88
N CYS A 150 0.19 16.68 3.78
CA CYS A 150 0.01 15.76 2.66
C CYS A 150 -0.41 16.53 1.39
N ASP A 151 0.26 16.27 0.26
CA ASP A 151 0.03 16.96 -1.01
C ASP A 151 -1.15 16.36 -1.78
N HIS A 152 -1.21 15.01 -1.82
CA HIS A 152 -2.22 14.27 -2.56
C HIS A 152 -2.55 12.95 -1.85
N ALA A 153 -3.79 12.78 -1.41
CA ALA A 153 -4.24 11.54 -0.81
C ALA A 153 -5.63 11.12 -1.27
N LEU A 154 -5.83 9.82 -1.36
CA LEU A 154 -7.16 9.21 -1.46
C LEU A 154 -7.45 8.47 -0.15
N VAL A 155 -8.47 8.93 0.57
CA VAL A 155 -9.02 8.18 1.70
C VAL A 155 -10.23 7.42 1.19
N VAL A 156 -10.23 6.10 1.34
CA VAL A 156 -11.21 5.21 0.69
C VAL A 156 -11.92 4.30 1.68
N ALA A 157 -13.21 4.09 1.45
CA ALA A 157 -14.01 3.10 2.15
C ALA A 157 -14.99 2.46 1.17
N SER A 158 -14.86 1.16 0.94
CA SER A 158 -15.78 0.44 0.07
C SER A 158 -17.15 0.25 0.72
N GLU A 159 -18.20 0.21 -0.09
CA GLU A 159 -19.57 -0.01 0.43
C GLU A 159 -19.81 -1.47 0.82
N ASP A 160 -18.95 -2.41 0.40
CA ASP A 160 -18.92 -3.80 0.87
C ASP A 160 -18.04 -4.04 2.10
N GLY A 161 -17.52 -2.98 2.72
CA GLY A 161 -16.87 -3.03 4.03
C GLY A 161 -15.38 -3.39 4.01
N LEU A 162 -14.73 -3.40 2.85
CA LEU A 162 -13.26 -3.34 2.75
C LEU A 162 -12.75 -1.94 3.12
N ASP A 163 -11.60 -1.90 3.79
CA ASP A 163 -10.75 -0.72 3.89
C ASP A 163 -9.80 -0.61 2.69
N GLU A 164 -10.32 -0.87 1.49
CA GLU A 164 -9.62 -0.89 0.19
C GLU A 164 -10.59 -0.37 -0.90
N LEU A 165 -10.10 -0.10 -2.11
CA LEU A 165 -11.00 -0.04 -3.27
C LEU A 165 -11.51 -1.45 -3.58
N SER A 166 -12.78 -1.57 -3.95
CA SER A 166 -13.44 -2.87 -4.16
C SER A 166 -13.74 -3.12 -5.63
N ILE A 167 -13.58 -4.37 -6.07
CA ILE A 167 -14.11 -4.84 -7.36
C ILE A 167 -15.52 -5.41 -7.25
N SER A 168 -16.07 -5.46 -6.03
CA SER A 168 -17.41 -6.03 -5.77
C SER A 168 -18.50 -4.98 -5.65
N GLY A 169 -18.14 -3.70 -5.61
CA GLY A 169 -19.10 -2.62 -5.52
C GLY A 169 -18.43 -1.24 -5.46
N PRO A 170 -19.23 -0.18 -5.31
CA PRO A 170 -18.73 1.18 -5.25
C PRO A 170 -17.81 1.42 -4.04
N THR A 171 -16.82 2.28 -4.24
CA THR A 171 -15.96 2.81 -3.18
C THR A 171 -16.20 4.31 -3.03
N ARG A 172 -16.42 4.75 -1.79
CA ARG A 172 -16.44 6.17 -1.43
C ARG A 172 -15.01 6.65 -1.30
N VAL A 173 -14.73 7.79 -1.91
CA VAL A 173 -13.40 8.39 -1.94
C VAL A 173 -13.51 9.83 -1.47
N VAL A 174 -12.66 10.20 -0.52
CA VAL A 174 -12.38 11.58 -0.18
C VAL A 174 -10.95 11.85 -0.62
N GLU A 175 -10.81 12.69 -1.64
CA GLU A 175 -9.54 13.08 -2.24
C GLU A 175 -9.09 14.41 -1.65
N LEU A 176 -7.90 14.41 -1.05
CA LEU A 176 -7.15 15.62 -0.74
C LEU A 176 -6.17 15.85 -1.87
N ARG A 177 -6.21 17.01 -2.52
CA ARG A 177 -5.24 17.39 -3.56
C ARG A 177 -4.96 18.88 -3.51
N ASP A 178 -3.69 19.24 -3.34
CA ASP A 178 -3.24 20.64 -3.31
C ASP A 178 -4.05 21.51 -2.33
N GLY A 179 -4.34 20.96 -1.14
CA GLY A 179 -5.12 21.61 -0.07
C GLY A 179 -6.64 21.62 -0.29
N THR A 180 -7.14 21.09 -1.39
CA THR A 180 -8.58 20.96 -1.67
C THR A 180 -9.06 19.57 -1.31
N ILE A 181 -10.22 19.45 -0.65
CA ILE A 181 -10.84 18.17 -0.30
C ILE A 181 -12.13 18.02 -1.09
N GLU A 182 -12.22 16.96 -1.89
CA GLU A 182 -13.41 16.63 -2.69
C GLU A 182 -13.83 15.18 -2.48
N ALA A 183 -15.14 14.95 -2.42
CA ALA A 183 -15.72 13.62 -2.27
C ALA A 183 -16.29 13.12 -3.60
N HIS A 184 -15.97 11.88 -3.97
CA HIS A 184 -16.51 11.22 -5.15
C HIS A 184 -16.66 9.70 -4.92
N ARG A 185 -17.08 8.99 -5.96
CA ARG A 185 -17.23 7.54 -5.96
C ARG A 185 -16.47 6.94 -7.11
N VAL A 186 -15.88 5.78 -6.87
CA VAL A 186 -15.26 4.93 -7.90
C VAL A 186 -16.03 3.62 -7.96
N THR A 187 -16.36 3.16 -9.16
CA THR A 187 -16.88 1.80 -9.37
C THR A 187 -15.91 1.01 -10.26
N PRO A 188 -15.91 -0.33 -10.21
CA PRO A 188 -15.04 -1.14 -11.06
C PRO A 188 -15.21 -0.79 -12.55
N GLU A 189 -16.45 -0.62 -12.99
CA GLU A 189 -16.79 -0.29 -14.38
C GLU A 189 -16.29 1.08 -14.79
N SER A 190 -16.27 2.06 -13.87
CA SER A 190 -15.78 3.42 -14.14
C SER A 190 -14.29 3.47 -14.50
N VAL A 191 -13.56 2.40 -14.21
CA VAL A 191 -12.13 2.25 -14.54
C VAL A 191 -11.86 1.06 -15.48
N GLY A 192 -12.89 0.54 -16.14
CA GLY A 192 -12.78 -0.51 -17.14
C GLY A 192 -12.70 -1.94 -16.60
N LEU A 193 -12.92 -2.16 -15.30
CA LEU A 193 -12.91 -3.49 -14.69
C LEU A 193 -14.32 -4.10 -14.66
N THR A 194 -14.36 -5.44 -14.69
CA THR A 194 -15.62 -6.20 -14.54
C THR A 194 -15.85 -6.50 -13.06
N PRO A 195 -17.03 -6.21 -12.49
CA PRO A 195 -17.32 -6.53 -11.11
C PRO A 195 -17.26 -8.03 -10.82
N ALA A 196 -16.74 -8.40 -9.65
CA ALA A 196 -16.70 -9.77 -9.16
C ALA A 196 -17.41 -9.87 -7.80
N PRO A 197 -18.07 -11.00 -7.47
CA PRO A 197 -18.74 -11.14 -6.19
C PRO A 197 -17.75 -11.14 -5.02
N GLN A 198 -18.19 -10.71 -3.84
CA GLN A 198 -17.33 -10.49 -2.68
C GLN A 198 -16.59 -11.74 -2.20
N ASP A 199 -17.18 -12.92 -2.41
CA ASP A 199 -16.65 -14.23 -2.05
C ASP A 199 -15.60 -14.76 -3.04
N ALA A 200 -15.42 -14.09 -4.19
CA ALA A 200 -14.35 -14.40 -5.14
C ALA A 200 -12.96 -14.08 -4.57
N ILE A 201 -12.87 -13.23 -3.54
CA ILE A 201 -11.60 -12.82 -2.92
C ILE A 201 -11.58 -13.29 -1.47
N ALA A 202 -10.68 -14.23 -1.20
CA ALA A 202 -10.52 -14.80 0.13
C ALA A 202 -9.25 -14.28 0.81
N ALA A 203 -9.36 -14.04 2.12
CA ALA A 203 -8.19 -13.94 2.98
C ALA A 203 -7.50 -15.31 3.14
N GLY A 204 -6.19 -15.28 3.36
CA GLY A 204 -5.37 -16.47 3.53
C GLY A 204 -4.32 -16.32 4.62
N THR A 205 -3.62 -17.42 4.90
CA THR A 205 -2.39 -17.38 5.70
C THR A 205 -1.33 -16.54 4.98
N PRO A 206 -0.25 -16.12 5.65
CA PRO A 206 0.85 -15.40 4.99
C PRO A 206 1.37 -16.11 3.72
N GLU A 207 1.47 -17.44 3.73
CA GLU A 207 1.94 -18.24 2.60
C GLU A 207 0.93 -18.26 1.46
N LYS A 208 -0.37 -18.35 1.77
CA LYS A 208 -1.44 -18.27 0.76
C LYS A 208 -1.45 -16.89 0.11
N ASN A 209 -1.35 -15.82 0.90
CA ASN A 209 -1.31 -14.44 0.41
C ASN A 209 -0.06 -14.18 -0.45
N ALA A 210 1.11 -14.70 -0.03
CA ALA A 210 2.33 -14.64 -0.82
C ALA A 210 2.17 -15.38 -2.16
N GLY A 211 1.54 -16.57 -2.16
CA GLY A 211 1.23 -17.30 -3.38
C GLY A 211 0.27 -16.57 -4.32
N VAL A 212 -0.75 -15.88 -3.77
CA VAL A 212 -1.64 -14.99 -4.55
C VAL A 212 -0.84 -13.86 -5.18
N ALA A 213 -0.01 -13.15 -4.40
CA ALA A 213 0.80 -12.04 -4.90
C ALA A 213 1.73 -12.48 -6.04
N ARG A 214 2.39 -13.65 -5.92
CA ARG A 214 3.22 -14.20 -7.00
C ARG A 214 2.44 -14.46 -8.28
N ARG A 215 1.28 -15.13 -8.19
CA ARG A 215 0.43 -15.36 -9.37
C ARG A 215 0.01 -14.06 -10.04
N VAL A 216 -0.31 -13.02 -9.26
CA VAL A 216 -0.62 -11.69 -9.79
C VAL A 216 0.58 -11.11 -10.52
N PHE A 217 1.78 -11.14 -9.94
CA PHE A 217 3.00 -10.64 -10.60
C PHE A 217 3.40 -11.45 -11.85
N GLU A 218 3.08 -12.74 -11.89
CA GLU A 218 3.23 -13.62 -13.06
C GLU A 218 2.17 -13.36 -14.15
N GLY A 219 1.25 -12.42 -13.91
CA GLY A 219 0.23 -12.01 -14.87
C GLY A 219 -1.04 -12.87 -14.87
N SER A 220 -1.24 -13.75 -13.89
CA SER A 220 -2.46 -14.57 -13.79
C SER A 220 -3.71 -13.71 -13.77
N ALA A 221 -4.63 -13.95 -14.70
CA ALA A 221 -5.92 -13.27 -14.75
C ALA A 221 -6.85 -13.72 -13.61
N GLY A 222 -7.72 -12.82 -13.15
CA GLY A 222 -8.76 -13.13 -12.18
C GLY A 222 -9.02 -12.03 -11.16
N PRO A 223 -10.00 -12.23 -10.25
CA PRO A 223 -10.44 -11.23 -9.28
C PRO A 223 -9.30 -10.68 -8.39
N GLU A 224 -8.29 -11.48 -8.04
CA GLU A 224 -7.15 -11.00 -7.26
C GLU A 224 -6.25 -10.04 -8.05
N ARG A 225 -6.10 -10.25 -9.36
CA ARG A 225 -5.42 -9.32 -10.25
C ARG A 225 -6.23 -8.04 -10.39
N ASP A 226 -7.53 -8.15 -10.64
CA ASP A 226 -8.43 -6.99 -10.82
C ASP A 226 -8.45 -6.09 -9.57
N LEU A 227 -8.54 -6.69 -8.38
CA LEU A 227 -8.45 -5.94 -7.11
C LEU A 227 -7.07 -5.29 -6.94
N THR A 228 -6.01 -5.98 -7.33
CA THR A 228 -4.64 -5.45 -7.25
C THR A 228 -4.47 -4.26 -8.19
N VAL A 229 -4.86 -4.36 -9.46
CA VAL A 229 -4.68 -3.27 -10.43
C VAL A 229 -5.56 -2.06 -10.08
N LEU A 230 -6.73 -2.26 -9.50
CA LEU A 230 -7.57 -1.17 -8.98
C LEU A 230 -6.86 -0.37 -7.88
N ASN A 231 -6.36 -1.06 -6.85
CA ASN A 231 -5.70 -0.41 -5.72
C ASN A 231 -4.31 0.14 -6.11
N ALA A 232 -3.59 -0.56 -6.98
CA ALA A 232 -2.31 -0.07 -7.53
C ALA A 232 -2.54 1.16 -8.42
N GLY A 233 -3.58 1.16 -9.25
CA GLY A 233 -3.92 2.27 -10.12
C GLY A 233 -4.24 3.55 -9.34
N ALA A 234 -4.99 3.42 -8.23
CA ALA A 234 -5.20 4.52 -7.30
C ALA A 234 -3.89 5.03 -6.69
N ALA A 235 -2.98 4.12 -6.29
CA ALA A 235 -1.66 4.49 -5.76
C ALA A 235 -0.75 5.15 -6.82
N ILE A 236 -0.82 4.71 -8.08
CA ILE A 236 -0.07 5.28 -9.22
C ILE A 236 -0.57 6.69 -9.55
N TYR A 237 -1.89 6.88 -9.54
CA TYR A 237 -2.53 8.18 -9.70
C TYR A 237 -2.09 9.14 -8.59
N VAL A 238 -2.22 8.73 -7.32
CA VAL A 238 -1.73 9.50 -6.18
C VAL A 238 -0.22 9.76 -6.30
N GLY A 239 0.57 8.79 -6.74
CA GLY A 239 2.00 8.93 -6.99
C GLY A 239 2.38 9.88 -8.12
N GLY A 240 1.41 10.45 -8.86
CA GLY A 240 1.66 11.37 -9.96
C GLY A 240 2.23 10.69 -11.20
N ARG A 241 2.09 9.36 -11.28
CA ARG A 241 2.49 8.57 -12.45
C ARG A 241 1.32 8.32 -13.39
N ALA A 242 0.12 8.77 -13.07
CA ALA A 242 -1.06 8.77 -13.95
C ALA A 242 -1.91 10.03 -13.72
N GLY A 243 -2.66 10.47 -14.72
CA GLY A 243 -3.57 11.63 -14.64
C GLY A 243 -4.95 11.33 -14.05
N SER A 244 -5.33 10.05 -13.98
CA SER A 244 -6.58 9.57 -13.37
C SER A 244 -6.41 8.16 -12.79
N ILE A 245 -7.37 7.71 -11.96
CA ILE A 245 -7.38 6.33 -11.45
C ILE A 245 -7.48 5.32 -12.60
N GLU A 246 -8.30 5.60 -13.63
CA GLU A 246 -8.43 4.75 -14.82
C GLU A 246 -7.11 4.63 -15.59
N GLU A 247 -6.38 5.72 -15.80
CA GLU A 247 -5.02 5.65 -16.38
C GLU A 247 -4.06 4.90 -15.47
N GLY A 248 -4.20 5.07 -14.15
CA GLY A 248 -3.45 4.32 -13.16
C GLY A 248 -3.67 2.82 -13.26
N VAL A 249 -4.91 2.37 -13.47
CA VAL A 249 -5.26 0.95 -13.65
C VAL A 249 -4.54 0.39 -14.88
N ARG A 250 -4.59 1.09 -16.02
CA ARG A 250 -3.86 0.67 -17.23
C ARG A 250 -2.35 0.54 -17.00
N ARG A 251 -1.75 1.50 -16.29
CA ARG A 251 -0.32 1.43 -15.95
C ARG A 251 0.00 0.31 -14.95
N ALA A 252 -0.93 -0.02 -14.07
CA ALA A 252 -0.79 -1.15 -13.17
C ALA A 252 -0.81 -2.49 -13.94
N GLU A 253 -1.69 -2.61 -14.94
CA GLU A 253 -1.71 -3.77 -15.86
C GLU A 253 -0.38 -3.87 -16.63
N GLU A 254 0.08 -2.77 -17.23
CA GLU A 254 1.36 -2.72 -17.94
C GLU A 254 2.54 -3.14 -17.05
N ALA A 255 2.60 -2.65 -15.80
CA ALA A 255 3.67 -2.99 -14.86
C ALA A 255 3.66 -4.47 -14.44
N ILE A 256 2.50 -5.11 -14.41
CA ILE A 256 2.39 -6.55 -14.20
C ILE A 256 2.82 -7.30 -15.46
N ASP A 257 2.24 -6.95 -16.61
CA ASP A 257 2.42 -7.71 -17.86
C ASP A 257 3.84 -7.60 -18.43
N SER A 258 4.53 -6.49 -18.15
CA SER A 258 5.94 -6.32 -18.50
C SER A 258 6.91 -7.04 -17.56
N GLY A 259 6.43 -7.62 -16.44
CA GLY A 259 7.24 -8.21 -15.39
C GLY A 259 7.83 -7.22 -14.38
N ALA A 260 7.65 -5.91 -14.57
CA ALA A 260 8.31 -4.89 -13.76
C ALA A 260 7.92 -4.96 -12.26
N ALA A 261 6.66 -5.29 -11.96
CA ALA A 261 6.21 -5.48 -10.58
C ALA A 261 6.91 -6.67 -9.89
N GLY A 262 7.08 -7.78 -10.61
CA GLY A 262 7.81 -8.96 -10.15
C GLY A 262 9.29 -8.67 -9.93
N ASP A 263 9.93 -7.97 -10.86
CA ASP A 263 11.34 -7.58 -10.76
C ASP A 263 11.63 -6.72 -9.52
N VAL A 264 10.74 -5.78 -9.17
CA VAL A 264 10.90 -4.98 -7.94
C VAL A 264 10.86 -5.88 -6.70
N LEU A 265 9.95 -6.84 -6.65
CA LEU A 265 9.88 -7.79 -5.53
C LEU A 265 11.17 -8.61 -5.42
N GLU A 266 11.65 -9.20 -6.51
CA GLU A 266 12.84 -10.05 -6.51
C GLU A 266 14.07 -9.26 -6.06
N ARG A 267 14.30 -8.07 -6.64
CA ARG A 267 15.40 -7.19 -6.26
C ARG A 267 15.30 -6.74 -4.81
N PHE A 268 14.09 -6.46 -4.31
CA PHE A 268 13.86 -6.12 -2.91
C PHE A 268 14.22 -7.30 -1.98
N VAL A 269 13.76 -8.52 -2.30
CA VAL A 269 14.11 -9.72 -1.54
C VAL A 269 15.63 -9.92 -1.49
N ASP A 270 16.31 -9.85 -2.63
CA ASP A 270 17.76 -10.03 -2.68
C ASP A 270 18.51 -8.96 -1.87
N ARG A 271 18.12 -7.69 -2.03
CA ARG A 271 18.72 -6.56 -1.30
C ARG A 271 18.55 -6.71 0.20
N THR A 272 17.36 -7.10 0.66
CA THR A 272 17.07 -7.25 2.10
C THR A 272 17.72 -8.49 2.71
N GLN A 273 17.97 -9.53 1.93
CA GLN A 273 18.72 -10.73 2.34
C GLN A 273 20.25 -10.55 2.27
N GLY A 274 20.74 -9.42 1.74
CA GLY A 274 22.17 -9.18 1.56
C GLY A 274 22.79 -10.01 0.43
N ARG A 275 21.97 -10.50 -0.50
CA ARG A 275 22.43 -11.17 -1.72
C ARG A 275 22.79 -10.08 -2.73
N GLN A 276 24.03 -10.08 -3.23
CA GLN A 276 24.38 -9.21 -4.34
C GLN A 276 23.63 -9.71 -5.58
N ALA A 277 22.96 -8.78 -6.29
CA ALA A 277 22.39 -9.08 -7.60
C ALA A 277 23.52 -9.61 -8.50
N ALA A 278 23.30 -10.79 -9.08
CA ALA A 278 24.26 -11.47 -9.95
C ALA A 278 24.48 -10.69 -11.26
#